data_AF-A0A7X7B736-F1
#
_entry.id   AF-A0A7X7B736-F1
#
_cell.length_a   1.000
_cell.length_b   1.000
_cell.length_c   1.000
_cell.angle_alpha   90.00
_cell.angle_beta   90.00
_cell.angle_gamma   90.00
#
_symmetry.space_group_name_H-M   'P 1'
#
loop_
_entity.id
_entity.type
_entity.pdbx_description
1 polymer ?
#
loop_
_entity_poly.entity_id
_entity_poly.type
_entity_poly.pdbx_seq_one_letter_code
_entity_poly.pdbx_strand_id
1 'polypeptide(L)'
;CEDIKDFTIENVRLKCEGRLLKVRVNLDRVCRGKKIILGILVCENIEGTFFIKGFRVCEIMVPGPANRCVDNVNVGDFCFIFPEQNLCCTRRFRVHVVAHYSTFPSFPFCPC
;
A
#
# COMPACT_ATOMS: atom_id res chain seq x y z
N CYS A 1 5.22 -30.26 -21.28
CA CYS A 1 4.74 -29.03 -20.64
C CYS A 1 3.74 -28.40 -21.57
N GLU A 2 2.52 -28.17 -21.11
CA GLU A 2 1.65 -27.20 -21.75
C GLU A 2 1.93 -25.86 -21.07
N ASP A 3 2.48 -24.91 -21.81
CA ASP A 3 2.90 -23.62 -21.24
C ASP A 3 1.69 -22.71 -20.94
N ILE A 4 0.54 -22.99 -21.55
CA ILE A 4 -0.73 -22.29 -21.31
C ILE A 4 -1.87 -23.30 -21.43
N LYS A 5 -2.77 -23.29 -20.45
CA LYS A 5 -4.01 -24.06 -20.46
C LYS A 5 -5.17 -23.13 -20.18
N ASP A 6 -6.00 -22.92 -21.19
CA ASP A 6 -7.23 -22.16 -21.06
C ASP A 6 -8.31 -23.03 -20.42
N PHE A 7 -8.97 -22.51 -19.40
CA PHE A 7 -10.11 -23.16 -18.74
C PHE A 7 -11.24 -22.15 -18.56
N THR A 8 -12.43 -22.55 -19.00
CA THR A 8 -13.66 -21.79 -18.80
C THR A 8 -14.34 -22.33 -17.55
N ILE A 9 -14.51 -21.49 -16.53
CA ILE A 9 -15.24 -21.86 -15.32
C ILE A 9 -16.72 -21.53 -15.55
N GLU A 10 -17.51 -22.53 -15.91
CA GLU A 10 -18.97 -22.41 -16.04
C GLU A 10 -19.63 -22.55 -14.66
N ASN A 11 -20.76 -21.85 -14.44
CA ASN A 11 -21.58 -21.92 -13.22
C ASN A 11 -20.93 -21.38 -11.92
N VAL A 12 -20.13 -20.31 -12.00
CA VAL A 12 -19.69 -19.59 -10.80
C VAL A 12 -20.90 -18.91 -10.14
N ARG A 13 -21.37 -19.47 -9.02
CA ARG A 13 -22.34 -18.77 -8.15
C ARG A 13 -21.58 -17.74 -7.30
N LEU A 14 -21.88 -16.46 -7.50
CA LEU A 14 -21.43 -15.36 -6.62
C LEU A 14 -21.99 -15.60 -5.20
N LYS A 15 -21.19 -16.25 -4.35
CA LYS A 15 -21.52 -16.45 -2.92
C LYS A 15 -20.98 -15.34 -2.02
N CYS A 16 -19.94 -14.65 -2.47
CA CYS A 16 -19.24 -13.64 -1.69
C CYS A 16 -19.10 -12.36 -2.52
N GLU A 17 -19.56 -11.25 -1.97
CA GLU A 17 -19.35 -9.91 -2.53
C GLU A 17 -18.18 -9.25 -1.79
N GLY A 18 -17.58 -8.23 -2.39
CA GLY A 18 -16.46 -7.55 -1.79
C GLY A 18 -16.21 -6.18 -2.41
N ARG A 19 -15.44 -5.36 -1.71
CA ARG A 19 -15.01 -4.04 -2.16
C ARG A 19 -13.50 -3.97 -2.27
N LEU A 20 -13.06 -3.22 -3.27
CA LEU A 20 -11.66 -2.92 -3.52
C LEU A 20 -11.37 -1.51 -3.02
N LEU A 21 -10.43 -1.38 -2.08
CA LEU A 21 -9.88 -0.09 -1.69
C LEU A 21 -8.50 0.07 -2.32
N LYS A 22 -8.39 1.00 -3.26
CA LYS A 22 -7.14 1.37 -3.92
C LYS A 22 -6.54 2.60 -3.22
N VAL A 23 -5.39 2.42 -2.57
CA VAL A 23 -4.65 3.47 -1.88
C VAL A 23 -3.44 3.85 -2.72
N ARG A 24 -3.40 5.10 -3.20
CA ARG A 24 -2.21 5.68 -3.83
C ARG A 24 -1.34 6.35 -2.78
N VAL A 25 -0.04 6.08 -2.80
CA VAL A 25 0.91 6.70 -1.88
C VAL A 25 1.95 7.50 -2.67
N ASN A 26 2.02 8.79 -2.40
CA ASN A 26 3.07 9.69 -2.86
C ASN A 26 3.86 10.17 -1.65
N LEU A 27 5.18 10.27 -1.78
CA LEU A 27 6.06 10.80 -0.75
C LEU A 27 6.67 12.13 -1.21
N ASP A 28 6.65 13.09 -0.30
CA ASP A 28 7.32 14.38 -0.44
C ASP A 28 8.54 14.45 0.46
N ARG A 29 9.49 15.33 0.10
CA ARG A 29 10.72 15.59 0.86
C ARG A 29 11.50 14.31 1.17
N VAL A 30 11.72 13.49 0.15
CA VAL A 30 12.54 12.28 0.29
C VAL A 30 13.89 12.40 -0.42
N CYS A 31 14.91 11.78 0.14
CA CYS A 31 16.27 11.82 -0.37
C CYS A 31 16.47 10.84 -1.52
N ARG A 32 16.85 11.36 -2.69
CA ARG A 32 17.25 10.56 -3.84
C ARG A 32 18.43 9.64 -3.52
N GLY A 33 18.47 8.49 -4.19
CA GLY A 33 19.51 7.47 -4.01
C GLY A 33 19.43 6.71 -2.68
N LYS A 34 18.39 6.94 -1.86
CA LYS A 34 18.13 6.21 -0.62
C LYS A 34 16.98 5.22 -0.82
N LYS A 35 16.99 4.18 0.00
CA LYS A 35 15.92 3.18 0.07
C LYS A 35 14.97 3.52 1.20
N ILE A 36 13.67 3.41 0.95
CA ILE A 36 12.60 3.66 1.92
C ILE A 36 11.76 2.40 2.03
N ILE A 37 11.60 1.91 3.26
CA ILE A 37 10.60 0.90 3.62
C ILE A 37 9.32 1.64 3.96
N LEU A 38 8.23 1.24 3.31
CA LEU A 38 6.91 1.81 3.50
C LEU A 38 5.92 0.74 3.92
N GLY A 39 5.21 0.97 5.02
CA GLY A 39 4.11 0.16 5.51
C GLY A 39 2.78 0.90 5.39
N ILE A 40 1.75 0.22 4.91
CA ILE A 40 0.40 0.75 4.78
C ILE A 40 -0.53 -0.15 5.58
N LEU A 41 -1.12 0.41 6.63
CA LEU A 41 -2.12 -0.25 7.45
C LEU A 41 -3.49 0.34 7.14
N VAL A 42 -4.47 -0.52 6.88
CA VAL A 42 -5.87 -0.14 6.78
C VAL A 42 -6.57 -0.64 8.03
N CYS A 43 -7.02 0.29 8.86
CA CYS A 43 -7.70 0.01 10.12
C CYS A 43 -9.19 0.35 10.02
N GLU A 44 -10.03 -0.39 10.72
CA GLU A 44 -11.45 -0.11 10.86
C GLU A 44 -11.77 0.06 12.34
N ASN A 45 -12.53 1.12 12.67
CA ASN A 45 -13.02 1.31 14.03
C ASN A 45 -14.32 0.52 14.20
N ILE A 46 -14.30 -0.45 15.12
CA ILE A 46 -15.46 -1.25 15.51
C ILE A 46 -15.66 -0.99 16.99
N GLU A 47 -16.76 -0.30 17.34
CA GLU A 47 -17.16 -0.03 18.72
C GLU A 47 -16.08 0.64 19.59
N GLY A 48 -15.31 1.55 18.99
CA GLY A 48 -14.26 2.30 19.68
C GLY A 48 -12.87 1.65 19.61
N THR A 49 -12.77 0.42 19.09
CA THR A 49 -11.50 -0.30 18.95
C THR A 49 -11.05 -0.34 17.48
N PHE A 50 -9.80 0.00 17.21
CA PHE A 50 -9.23 -0.07 15.86
C PHE A 50 -8.69 -1.47 15.57
N PHE A 51 -9.23 -2.11 14.53
CA PHE A 51 -8.78 -3.41 14.03
C PHE A 51 -8.05 -3.24 12.69
N ILE A 52 -6.88 -3.84 12.56
CA ILE A 52 -6.17 -3.90 11.28
C ILE A 52 -6.92 -4.85 10.33
N LYS A 53 -7.41 -4.33 9.21
CA LYS A 53 -8.11 -5.08 8.17
C LYS A 53 -7.23 -5.40 6.97
N GLY A 54 -6.17 -4.62 6.76
CA GLY A 54 -5.23 -4.84 5.68
C GLY A 54 -3.85 -4.30 6.02
N PHE A 55 -2.82 -4.98 5.53
CA PHE A 55 -1.44 -4.57 5.67
C PHE A 55 -0.65 -4.86 4.38
N ARG A 56 0.12 -3.89 3.93
CA ARG A 56 1.06 -4.03 2.81
C ARG A 56 2.37 -3.34 3.17
N VAL A 57 3.47 -3.93 2.73
CA VAL A 57 4.82 -3.37 2.87
C VAL A 57 5.51 -3.42 1.53
N CYS A 58 6.28 -2.38 1.23
CA CYS A 58 7.20 -2.38 0.10
C CYS A 58 8.50 -1.66 0.48
N GLU A 59 9.56 -1.98 -0.24
CA GLU A 59 10.77 -1.15 -0.28
C GLU A 59 10.82 -0.46 -1.65
N ILE A 60 11.12 0.83 -1.66
CA ILE A 60 11.40 1.57 -2.89
C ILE A 60 12.78 2.22 -2.84
N MET A 61 13.40 2.36 -4.00
CA MET A 61 14.58 3.20 -4.19
C MET A 61 14.13 4.56 -4.75
N VAL A 62 14.48 5.65 -4.07
CA VAL A 62 14.15 7.00 -4.55
C VAL A 62 15.03 7.30 -5.77
N PRO A 63 14.45 7.52 -6.96
CA PRO A 63 15.21 7.62 -8.20
C PRO A 63 16.02 8.92 -8.29
N GLY A 64 17.11 8.88 -9.05
CA GLY A 64 17.92 10.05 -9.40
C GLY A 64 19.20 10.21 -8.58
N PRO A 65 19.96 11.30 -8.83
CA PRO A 65 21.27 11.50 -8.21
C PRO A 65 21.14 11.67 -6.70
N ALA A 66 22.03 11.01 -5.96
CA ALA A 66 22.00 11.01 -4.49
C ALA A 66 22.09 12.41 -3.88
N ASN A 67 21.63 12.53 -2.63
CA ASN A 67 21.77 13.72 -1.77
C ASN A 67 20.99 14.96 -2.25
N ARG A 68 19.90 14.76 -2.99
CA ARG A 68 18.92 15.81 -3.32
C ARG A 68 17.54 15.39 -2.85
N CYS A 69 16.78 16.34 -2.30
CA CYS A 69 15.37 16.13 -1.99
C CYS A 69 14.54 16.06 -3.27
N VAL A 70 13.47 15.28 -3.23
CA VAL A 70 12.46 15.22 -4.28
C VAL A 70 11.08 15.09 -3.65
N ASP A 71 10.13 15.76 -4.29
CA ASP A 71 8.71 15.69 -3.97
C ASP A 71 7.96 14.84 -5.00
N ASN A 72 6.73 14.45 -4.68
CA ASN A 72 5.82 13.70 -5.52
C ASN A 72 6.40 12.36 -6.01
N VAL A 73 7.15 11.66 -5.16
CA VAL A 73 7.63 10.32 -5.47
C VAL A 73 6.47 9.35 -5.35
N ASN A 74 5.97 8.90 -6.51
CA ASN A 74 4.95 7.87 -6.57
C ASN A 74 5.54 6.52 -6.13
N VAL A 75 5.08 6.02 -4.99
CA VAL A 75 5.48 4.72 -4.44
C VAL A 75 4.71 3.60 -5.12
N GLY A 76 3.45 3.87 -5.47
CA GLY A 76 2.57 2.94 -6.16
C GLY A 76 1.12 3.01 -5.68
N ASP A 77 0.33 2.15 -6.29
CA ASP A 77 -1.07 1.94 -5.96
C ASP A 77 -1.23 0.59 -5.24
N PHE A 78 -1.80 0.59 -4.04
CA PHE A 78 -1.97 -0.57 -3.19
C PHE A 78 -3.45 -0.95 -3.11
N CYS A 79 -3.79 -2.15 -3.58
CA CYS A 79 -5.15 -2.64 -3.56
C CYS A 79 -5.40 -3.56 -2.36
N PHE A 80 -6.44 -3.26 -1.59
CA PHE A 80 -6.95 -4.07 -0.49
C PHE A 80 -8.33 -4.60 -0.86
N ILE A 81 -8.54 -5.90 -0.66
CA ILE A 81 -9.80 -6.58 -0.96
C ILE A 81 -10.49 -6.88 0.36
N PHE A 82 -11.69 -6.36 0.54
CA PHE A 82 -12.50 -6.62 1.73
C PHE A 82 -13.74 -7.41 1.36
N PRO A 83 -13.98 -8.57 1.99
CA PRO A 83 -15.26 -9.24 1.85
C PRO A 83 -16.35 -8.36 2.47
N GLU A 84 -17.52 -8.35 1.83
CA GLU A 84 -18.70 -7.65 2.30
C GLU A 84 -19.82 -8.64 2.57
N GLN A 85 -20.47 -8.46 3.70
CA GLN A 85 -21.68 -9.20 4.07
C GLN A 85 -22.94 -8.40 3.74
N ASN A 86 -22.81 -7.07 3.63
CA ASN A 86 -23.90 -6.16 3.29
C ASN A 86 -23.37 -4.93 2.54
N LEU A 87 -23.62 -4.87 1.24
CA LEU A 87 -23.21 -3.74 0.40
C LEU A 87 -23.96 -2.44 0.71
N CYS A 88 -25.10 -2.47 1.41
CA CYS A 88 -25.81 -1.25 1.78
C CYS A 88 -25.16 -0.53 2.97
N CYS A 89 -24.29 -1.22 3.72
CA CYS A 89 -23.61 -0.63 4.86
C CYS A 89 -22.42 0.25 4.43
N THR A 90 -22.27 1.37 5.11
CA THR A 90 -21.07 2.22 4.99
C THR A 90 -20.03 1.76 5.99
N ARG A 91 -18.82 1.51 5.52
CA ARG A 91 -17.66 1.19 6.35
C ARG A 91 -16.67 2.34 6.30
N ARG A 92 -16.03 2.64 7.42
CA ARG A 92 -15.04 3.71 7.53
C ARG A 92 -13.69 3.12 7.87
N PHE A 93 -12.77 3.25 6.93
CA PHE A 93 -11.39 2.85 7.12
C PHE A 93 -10.52 4.06 7.43
N ARG A 94 -9.53 3.88 8.31
CA ARG A 94 -8.43 4.79 8.55
C ARG A 94 -7.17 4.16 7.97
N VAL A 95 -6.49 4.86 7.08
CA VAL A 95 -5.22 4.42 6.51
C VAL A 95 -4.07 5.07 7.29
N HIS A 96 -3.14 4.25 7.75
CA HIS A 96 -1.87 4.69 8.32
C HIS A 96 -0.74 4.34 7.37
N VAL A 97 0.06 5.33 6.99
CA VAL A 97 1.26 5.15 6.18
C VAL A 97 2.46 5.43 7.07
N VAL A 98 3.38 4.46 7.13
CA VAL A 98 4.61 4.53 7.92
C VAL A 98 5.77 4.39 6.95
N ALA A 99 6.70 5.33 6.93
CA ALA A 99 7.81 5.36 5.99
C ALA A 99 9.12 5.59 6.74
N HIS A 100 10.13 4.75 6.50
CA HIS A 100 11.44 4.83 7.13
C HIS A 100 12.54 4.55 6.12
N TYR A 101 13.65 5.28 6.19
CA TYR A 101 14.85 4.91 5.42
C TYR A 101 15.38 3.57 5.90
N SER A 102 15.73 2.68 4.96
CA SER A 102 16.20 1.33 5.31
C SER A 102 17.64 1.28 5.82
N THR A 103 18.38 2.38 5.68
CA THR A 103 19.72 2.55 6.21
C THR A 103 19.78 3.76 7.15
N PHE A 104 20.50 3.60 8.26
CA PHE A 104 20.87 4.71 9.14
C PHE A 104 21.57 5.80 8.31
N PRO A 105 21.41 7.10 8.66
CA PRO A 105 22.05 8.18 7.93
C PRO A 105 23.58 8.04 8.00
N SER A 106 24.16 7.43 6.98
CA SER A 106 25.57 7.60 6.68
C SER A 106 25.75 8.97 6.03
N PHE A 107 26.68 9.75 6.57
CA PHE A 107 27.07 11.04 6.03
C PHE A 107 27.35 10.95 4.52
N PRO A 108 26.99 11.97 3.72
CA PRO A 108 26.42 13.26 4.13
C PRO A 108 24.92 13.20 4.45
N PHE A 109 24.53 13.97 5.47
CA PHE A 109 23.13 14.19 5.85
C PHE A 109 22.40 14.89 4.69
N CYS A 110 21.19 14.42 4.39
CA CYS A 110 20.35 14.99 3.34
C CYS A 110 19.18 15.69 4.06
N PRO A 111 19.14 17.04 4.10
CA PRO A 111 18.16 17.80 4.87
C PRO A 111 16.84 17.87 4.10
N CYS A 112 16.09 16.76 4.14
CA CYS A 112 14.67 16.67 3.83
C CYS A 112 13.96 16.21 5.11
#